data_AF-A0A1X7TDB3-F1
#
_entry.id   AF-A0A1X7TDB3-F1
#
_cell.length_a   1.000
_cell.length_b   1.000
_cell.length_c   1.000
_cell.angle_alpha   90.00
_cell.angle_beta   90.00
_cell.angle_gamma   90.00
#
_symmetry.space_group_name_H-M   'P 1'
#
loop_
_entity.id
_entity.type
_entity.pdbx_description
1 polymer ?
#
loop_
_entity_poly.entity_id
_entity_poly.type
_entity_poly.pdbx_seq_one_letter_code
_entity_poly.pdbx_strand_id
1 'polypeptide(L)'
;MCDATFELMSNPDKFPFGRGGFNTERIKSLTYRNYFNQHLLNIDGSFSSDLDYLFCAQYIVESKQILDDANNFIWRQRPYDSGITATQARDPTCLNEYVRKDKAYRFTKECSWQSTILSKNFL
;
A
#
# COMPACT_ATOMS: atom_id res chain seq x y z
N MET A 1 8.70 -2.37 1.48
CA MET A 1 9.25 -3.67 1.04
C MET A 1 10.39 -3.38 0.11
N CYS A 2 11.63 -3.57 0.60
CA CYS A 2 12.83 -3.07 -0.07
C CYS A 2 13.42 -4.05 -1.09
N ASP A 3 12.91 -5.28 -1.17
CA ASP A 3 13.39 -6.27 -2.13
C ASP A 3 12.28 -6.68 -3.11
N ALA A 4 12.61 -6.61 -4.40
CA ALA A 4 11.72 -6.99 -5.49
C ALA A 4 11.55 -8.52 -5.61
N THR A 5 12.52 -9.29 -5.08
CA THR A 5 12.51 -10.75 -5.10
C THR A 5 11.99 -11.39 -3.82
N PHE A 6 11.62 -10.59 -2.82
CA PHE A 6 11.21 -11.05 -1.49
C PHE A 6 10.17 -12.18 -1.53
N GLU A 7 9.12 -12.02 -2.33
CA GLU A 7 8.03 -13.01 -2.42
C GLU A 7 8.51 -14.37 -2.93
N LEU A 8 9.43 -14.36 -3.89
CA LEU A 8 9.97 -15.57 -4.50
C LEU A 8 10.93 -16.27 -3.54
N MET A 9 11.75 -15.49 -2.83
CA MET A 9 12.76 -16.02 -1.90
C MET A 9 12.12 -16.55 -0.61
N SER A 10 11.04 -15.94 -0.15
CA SER A 10 10.31 -16.37 1.05
C SER A 10 9.44 -17.60 0.84
N ASN A 11 9.05 -17.90 -0.42
CA ASN A 11 8.17 -19.02 -0.77
C ASN A 11 8.78 -19.90 -1.88
N PRO A 12 9.93 -20.56 -1.64
CA PRO A 12 10.61 -21.36 -2.66
C PRO A 12 9.82 -22.60 -3.10
N ASP A 13 8.98 -23.13 -2.21
CA ASP A 13 8.03 -24.22 -2.46
C ASP A 13 6.95 -23.81 -3.48
N LYS A 14 6.46 -22.57 -3.38
CA LYS A 14 5.39 -22.05 -4.25
C LYS A 14 5.92 -21.47 -5.56
N PHE A 15 7.18 -21.03 -5.57
CA PHE A 15 7.86 -20.50 -6.76
C PHE A 15 9.12 -21.31 -7.09
N PRO A 16 8.99 -22.56 -7.57
CA PRO A 16 10.12 -23.45 -7.81
C PRO A 16 11.11 -22.93 -8.87
N PHE A 17 10.64 -22.08 -9.78
CA PHE A 17 11.48 -21.47 -10.82
C PHE A 17 12.00 -20.07 -10.46
N GLY A 18 11.64 -19.53 -9.29
CA GLY A 18 11.99 -18.16 -8.91
C GLY A 18 11.49 -17.13 -9.92
N ARG A 19 10.29 -17.32 -10.49
CA ARG A 19 9.65 -16.45 -11.49
C ARG A 19 8.16 -16.37 -11.23
N GLY A 20 7.50 -15.33 -11.75
CA GLY A 20 6.04 -15.17 -11.63
C GLY A 20 5.57 -14.39 -10.39
N GLY A 21 6.49 -13.79 -9.64
CA GLY A 21 6.17 -12.88 -8.55
C GLY A 21 5.49 -11.59 -9.02
N PHE A 22 5.04 -10.76 -8.08
CA PHE A 22 4.35 -9.50 -8.38
C PHE A 22 5.14 -8.59 -9.34
N ASN A 23 6.47 -8.48 -9.17
CA ASN A 23 7.33 -7.59 -9.95
C ASN A 23 7.70 -8.08 -11.37
N THR A 24 7.15 -9.21 -11.81
CA THR A 24 7.39 -9.74 -13.16
C THR A 24 6.78 -8.81 -14.23
N GLU A 25 7.48 -8.57 -15.33
CA GLU A 25 6.96 -7.78 -16.45
C GLU A 25 5.70 -8.41 -17.04
N ARG A 26 4.67 -7.59 -17.25
CA ARG A 26 3.37 -8.02 -17.80
C ARG A 26 2.85 -6.97 -18.75
N ILE A 27 2.08 -7.42 -19.76
CA ILE A 27 1.41 -6.55 -20.74
C ILE A 27 0.40 -5.62 -20.03
N LYS A 28 -0.29 -6.15 -19.00
CA LYS A 28 -1.25 -5.40 -18.19
C LYS A 28 -0.75 -5.27 -16.77
N SER A 29 -0.80 -4.05 -16.23
CA SER A 29 -0.49 -3.80 -14.83
C SER A 29 -1.53 -4.45 -13.91
N LEU A 30 -1.05 -5.04 -12.82
CA LEU A 30 -1.87 -5.65 -11.77
C LEU A 30 -1.80 -4.81 -10.51
N THR A 31 -2.93 -4.65 -9.84
CA THR A 31 -2.96 -4.16 -8.47
C THR A 31 -2.59 -5.29 -7.52
N TYR A 32 -2.03 -4.97 -6.35
CA TYR A 32 -1.70 -5.97 -5.33
C TYR A 32 -2.91 -6.85 -4.97
N ARG A 33 -4.10 -6.24 -4.86
CA ARG A 33 -5.35 -6.98 -4.58
C ARG A 33 -5.67 -7.99 -5.67
N ASN A 34 -5.59 -7.62 -6.95
CA ASN A 34 -5.86 -8.56 -8.04
C ASN A 34 -4.82 -9.68 -8.11
N TYR A 35 -3.57 -9.35 -7.84
CA TYR A 35 -2.48 -10.32 -7.83
C TYR A 35 -2.66 -11.38 -6.73
N PHE A 36 -2.86 -10.97 -5.48
CA PHE A 36 -3.08 -11.92 -4.39
C PHE A 36 -4.40 -12.66 -4.52
N ASN A 37 -5.47 -12.02 -5.01
CA ASN A 37 -6.74 -12.71 -5.26
C ASN A 37 -6.58 -13.85 -6.28
N GLN A 38 -5.75 -13.68 -7.31
CA GLN A 38 -5.49 -14.74 -8.28
C GLN A 38 -4.83 -15.97 -7.61
N HIS A 39 -3.88 -15.74 -6.71
CA HIS A 39 -3.20 -16.83 -5.99
C HIS A 39 -4.09 -17.49 -4.94
N LEU A 40 -4.85 -16.70 -4.19
CA LEU A 40 -5.76 -17.20 -3.15
C LEU A 40 -6.95 -17.98 -3.73
N LEU A 41 -7.43 -17.60 -4.91
CA LEU A 41 -8.52 -18.26 -5.61
C LEU A 41 -8.02 -19.32 -6.61
N ASN A 42 -6.74 -19.65 -6.57
CA ASN A 42 -6.19 -20.71 -7.42
C ASN A 42 -6.73 -22.08 -6.99
N ILE A 43 -6.97 -22.96 -7.96
CA ILE A 43 -7.57 -24.29 -7.75
C ILE A 43 -6.74 -25.15 -6.79
N ASP A 44 -5.42 -24.99 -6.83
CA ASP A 44 -4.47 -25.76 -6.03
C ASP A 44 -4.61 -25.49 -4.51
N GLY A 45 -5.11 -24.32 -4.10
CA GLY A 45 -5.29 -23.96 -2.69
C GLY A 45 -4.00 -23.93 -1.85
N SER A 46 -2.83 -24.19 -2.44
CA SER A 46 -1.52 -24.18 -1.79
C SER A 46 -1.15 -22.81 -1.22
N PHE A 47 -1.63 -21.73 -1.84
CA PHE A 47 -1.46 -20.36 -1.36
C PHE A 47 -2.47 -19.95 -0.30
N SER A 48 -3.70 -20.48 -0.36
CA SER A 48 -4.77 -20.12 0.59
C SER A 48 -4.74 -20.94 1.88
N SER A 49 -4.05 -22.08 1.87
CA SER A 49 -3.81 -22.91 3.05
C SER A 49 -2.64 -22.40 3.92
N ASP A 50 -1.77 -21.56 3.37
CA ASP A 50 -0.60 -21.02 4.06
C ASP A 50 -0.93 -19.73 4.81
N LEU A 51 -0.86 -19.79 6.15
CA LEU A 51 -1.13 -18.68 7.05
C LEU A 51 -0.12 -17.54 6.90
N ASP A 52 1.15 -17.86 6.70
CA ASP A 52 2.21 -16.85 6.57
C ASP A 52 2.03 -16.06 5.27
N TYR A 53 1.66 -16.76 4.19
CA TYR A 53 1.33 -16.14 2.92
C TYR A 53 0.09 -15.23 3.03
N LEU A 54 -0.96 -15.69 3.72
CA LEU A 54 -2.18 -14.91 3.94
C LEU A 54 -1.92 -13.62 4.72
N PHE A 55 -1.16 -13.68 5.83
CA PHE A 55 -0.84 -12.49 6.61
C PHE A 55 0.07 -11.53 5.85
N CYS A 56 1.02 -12.06 5.08
CA CYS A 56 1.86 -11.24 4.22
C CYS A 56 1.01 -10.51 3.16
N ALA A 57 0.13 -11.23 2.46
CA ALA A 57 -0.76 -10.67 1.46
C ALA A 57 -1.65 -9.57 2.05
N GLN A 58 -2.26 -9.82 3.21
CA GLN A 58 -3.10 -8.84 3.91
C GLN A 58 -2.32 -7.57 4.26
N TYR A 59 -1.16 -7.74 4.89
CA TYR A 59 -0.29 -6.63 5.28
C TYR A 59 0.11 -5.76 4.08
N ILE A 60 0.47 -6.39 2.95
CA ILE A 60 0.85 -5.67 1.72
C ILE A 60 -0.32 -4.86 1.19
N VAL A 61 -1.49 -5.48 1.09
CA VAL A 61 -2.69 -4.83 0.54
C VAL A 61 -3.11 -3.64 1.42
N GLU A 62 -3.13 -3.81 2.74
CA GLU A 62 -3.45 -2.74 3.69
C GLU A 62 -2.42 -1.62 3.66
N SER A 63 -1.12 -1.95 3.67
CA SER A 63 -0.05 -0.95 3.59
C SER A 63 -0.16 -0.11 2.34
N LYS A 64 -0.50 -0.73 1.20
CA LYS A 64 -0.71 -0.02 -0.05
C LYS A 64 -1.95 0.83 -0.04
N GLN A 65 -3.05 0.34 0.51
CA GLN A 65 -4.28 1.11 0.65
C GLN A 65 -4.08 2.36 1.52
N ILE A 66 -3.41 2.23 2.67
CA ILE A 66 -3.10 3.35 3.57
C ILE A 66 -2.22 4.38 2.84
N LEU A 67 -1.23 3.94 2.07
CA LEU A 67 -0.37 4.83 1.30
C LEU A 67 -1.17 5.58 0.20
N ASP A 68 -2.05 4.87 -0.50
CA ASP A 68 -2.88 5.46 -1.56
C ASP A 68 -3.90 6.45 -0.96
N ASP A 69 -4.50 6.14 0.19
CA ASP A 69 -5.39 7.01 0.94
C ASP A 69 -4.67 8.27 1.46
N ALA A 70 -3.46 8.12 2.00
CA ALA A 70 -2.62 9.23 2.44
C ALA A 70 -2.25 10.15 1.26
N ASN A 71 -1.86 9.56 0.12
CA ASN A 71 -1.60 10.33 -1.09
C ASN A 71 -2.86 11.09 -1.54
N ASN A 72 -4.01 10.41 -1.62
CA ASN A 72 -5.27 11.03 -2.02
C ASN A 72 -5.67 12.17 -1.08
N PHE A 73 -5.50 12.01 0.24
CA PHE A 73 -5.72 13.07 1.22
C PHE A 73 -4.82 14.28 0.97
N ILE A 74 -3.51 14.07 0.76
CA ILE A 74 -2.57 15.15 0.44
C ILE A 74 -2.99 15.88 -0.86
N TRP A 75 -3.37 15.12 -1.90
CA TRP A 75 -3.81 15.68 -3.18
C TRP A 75 -5.10 16.50 -3.04
N ARG A 76 -6.08 16.02 -2.25
CA ARG A 76 -7.34 16.73 -1.97
C ARG A 76 -7.17 17.99 -1.13
N GLN A 77 -6.08 18.07 -0.37
CA GLN A 77 -5.76 19.25 0.43
C GLN A 77 -4.97 20.33 -0.32
N ARG A 78 -4.66 20.10 -1.61
CA ARG A 78 -4.18 21.17 -2.48
C ARG A 78 -5.32 22.19 -2.62
N PRO A 79 -5.07 23.48 -2.34
CA PRO A 79 -6.03 24.51 -2.69
C PRO A 79 -6.37 24.37 -4.17
N TYR A 80 -7.67 24.39 -4.50
CA TYR A 80 -8.18 24.41 -5.87
C TYR A 80 -7.60 25.57 -6.71
N ASP A 81 -6.89 26.50 -6.05
CA ASP A 81 -6.34 27.75 -6.61
C ASP A 81 -4.80 27.89 -6.48
N SER A 82 -4.07 26.87 -6.03
CA SER A 82 -2.60 26.94 -6.09
C SER A 82 -2.14 26.30 -7.39
N GLY A 83 -1.89 27.13 -8.41
CA GLY A 83 -1.30 26.77 -9.71
C GLY A 83 0.11 26.19 -9.57
N ILE A 84 0.21 25.02 -8.95
CA ILE A 84 1.45 24.31 -8.69
C ILE A 84 1.61 23.30 -9.82
N THR A 85 2.36 23.71 -10.85
CA THR A 85 2.79 22.83 -11.93
C THR A 85 3.56 21.65 -11.35
N ALA A 86 3.43 20.45 -11.95
CA ALA A 86 4.07 19.22 -11.48
C ALA A 86 5.58 19.36 -11.18
N THR A 87 6.24 20.32 -11.81
CA THR A 87 7.64 20.73 -11.57
C THR A 87 7.90 21.26 -10.15
N GLN A 88 6.99 22.06 -9.59
CA GLN A 88 7.12 22.62 -8.24
C GLN A 88 6.88 21.59 -7.13
N ALA A 89 6.21 20.48 -7.43
CA ALA A 89 6.03 19.37 -6.47
C ALA A 89 7.29 18.50 -6.30
N ARG A 90 8.29 18.63 -7.20
CA ARG A 90 9.58 17.93 -7.09
C ARG A 90 10.63 18.72 -6.29
N ASP A 91 10.36 19.98 -5.98
CA ASP A 91 11.30 20.85 -5.27
C ASP A 91 11.25 20.60 -3.75
N PRO A 92 12.35 20.16 -3.11
CA PRO A 92 12.39 19.78 -1.70
C PRO A 92 12.13 20.94 -0.72
N THR A 93 12.35 22.19 -1.14
CA THR A 93 12.10 23.39 -0.33
C THR A 93 10.60 23.66 -0.19
N CYS A 94 9.86 23.62 -1.30
CA CYS A 94 8.40 23.74 -1.33
C CYS A 94 7.74 22.65 -0.48
N LEU A 95 8.23 21.41 -0.57
CA LEU A 95 7.70 20.27 0.20
C LEU A 95 7.83 20.49 1.71
N ASN A 96 8.95 21.04 2.18
CA ASN A 96 9.19 21.32 3.60
C ASN A 96 8.28 22.42 4.17
N GLU A 97 7.91 23.43 3.38
CA GLU A 97 6.92 24.43 3.80
C GLU A 97 5.51 23.85 3.95
N TYR A 98 5.11 22.88 3.11
CA TYR A 98 3.82 22.20 3.23
C TYR A 98 3.75 21.26 4.43
N VAL A 99 4.85 20.57 4.74
CA VAL A 99 4.98 19.75 5.95
C VAL A 99 4.87 20.62 7.20
N ARG A 100 5.47 21.82 7.20
CA ARG A 100 5.37 22.80 8.30
C ARG A 100 3.98 23.39 8.50
N LYS A 101 3.13 23.43 7.46
CA LYS A 101 1.74 23.95 7.55
C LYS A 101 0.73 22.97 8.17
N ASP A 102 1.21 21.95 8.88
CA ASP A 102 0.46 21.18 9.88
C ASP A 102 -0.82 20.51 9.36
N LYS A 103 -0.69 19.77 8.26
CA LYS A 103 -1.77 18.90 7.73
C LYS A 103 -1.47 17.41 7.87
N ALA A 104 -0.20 17.02 7.88
CA ALA A 104 0.22 15.63 8.12
C ALA A 104 -0.08 15.17 9.56
N TYR A 105 0.04 16.06 10.54
CA TYR A 105 -0.31 15.79 11.94
C TYR A 105 -1.82 15.58 12.15
N ARG A 106 -2.68 16.27 11.38
CA ARG A 106 -4.14 16.10 11.46
C ARG A 106 -4.57 14.72 10.93
N PHE A 107 -3.93 14.25 9.87
CA PHE A 107 -4.18 12.92 9.31
C PHE A 107 -3.81 11.79 10.29
N THR A 108 -2.60 11.85 10.87
CA THR A 108 -2.17 10.85 11.86
C THR A 108 -3.01 10.88 13.14
N LYS A 109 -3.49 12.06 13.53
CA LYS A 109 -4.47 12.22 14.61
C LYS A 109 -5.80 11.54 14.25
N GLU A 110 -6.39 11.83 13.10
CA GLU A 110 -7.67 11.25 12.66
C GLU A 110 -7.65 9.71 12.58
N CYS A 111 -6.58 9.11 12.06
CA CYS A 111 -6.42 7.66 12.05
C CYS A 111 -6.26 7.04 13.45
N SER A 112 -5.66 7.75 14.42
CA SER A 112 -5.53 7.24 15.79
C SER A 112 -6.85 7.30 16.58
N TRP A 113 -7.70 8.30 16.32
CA TRP A 113 -9.03 8.40 16.91
C TRP A 113 -9.98 7.30 16.40
N GLN A 114 -9.89 6.92 15.12
CA GLN A 114 -10.72 5.83 14.56
C GLN A 114 -10.41 4.46 15.19
N SER A 115 -9.15 4.17 15.49
CA SER A 115 -8.75 2.95 16.24
C SER A 115 -9.37 2.90 17.65
N THR A 116 -9.46 4.05 18.31
CA THR A 116 -10.03 4.17 19.67
C THR A 116 -11.57 4.09 19.68
N ILE A 117 -12.23 4.55 18.62
CA ILE A 117 -13.69 4.46 18.47
C ILE A 117 -14.12 3.02 18.16
N LEU A 118 -13.34 2.28 17.37
CA LEU A 118 -13.62 0.87 17.08
C LEU A 118 -13.44 -0.04 18.31
N SER A 119 -12.52 0.27 19.24
CA SER A 119 -12.39 -0.52 20.48
C SER A 119 -13.48 -0.23 21.53
N LYS A 120 -14.11 0.95 21.49
CA LYS A 120 -15.20 1.32 22.41
C LYS A 120 -16.59 0.86 21.97
N ASN A 121 -16.77 0.52 20.69
CA ASN A 121 -18.04 0.01 20.16
C ASN A 121 -18.13 -1.54 20.17
N PHE A 122 -17.12 -2.21 20.75
CA PHE A 122 -17.04 -3.67 20.88
C PHE A 122 -16.98 -4.15 22.35
N LEU A 123 -17.47 -3.33 23.29
CA LEU A 123 -17.70 -3.69 24.70
C LEU A 123 -19.15 -3.41 25.09
#